data_AF-A0A7C1A9F4-F1
#
_entry.id   AF-A0A7C1A9F4-F1
#
_cell.length_a   1.000
_cell.length_b   1.000
_cell.length_c   1.000
_cell.angle_alpha   90.00
_cell.angle_beta   90.00
_cell.angle_gamma   90.00
#
_symmetry.space_group_name_H-M   'P 1'
#
loop_
_entity.id
_entity.type
_entity.pdbx_description
1 polymer ?
#
loop_
_entity_poly.entity_id
_entity_poly.type
_entity_poly.pdbx_seq_one_letter_code
_entity_poly.pdbx_strand_id
1 'polypeptide(L)'
;VGTRHVEWSEKGRGNYWSDNLAFDLDGDGRSDRAYKPNDLVDQLVWRHPAAKLLLTSPAAQLLRWAQSVFPAVFPGGVSDSAPLMVPPAGAVK
;
A
#
# COMPACT_ATOMS: atom_id res chain seq x y z
N VAL A 1 0.45 -1.16 16.85
CA VAL A 1 -0.14 -0.84 15.54
C VAL A 1 -1.66 -0.96 15.65
N GLY A 2 -2.42 0.01 15.13
CA GLY A 2 -3.86 0.10 15.32
C GLY A 2 -4.62 -0.96 14.52
N THR A 3 -5.60 -1.62 15.14
CA THR A 3 -6.42 -2.70 14.54
C THR A 3 -7.48 -2.19 13.55
N ARG A 4 -7.50 -0.88 13.25
CA ARG A 4 -8.53 -0.20 12.48
C ARG A 4 -8.02 0.13 11.08
N HIS A 5 -8.85 -0.12 10.06
CA HIS A 5 -8.60 0.40 8.73
C HIS A 5 -8.77 1.92 8.73
N VAL A 6 -7.73 2.63 8.29
CA VAL A 6 -7.74 4.09 8.18
C VAL A 6 -7.48 4.43 6.72
N GLU A 7 -8.46 5.08 6.10
CA GLU A 7 -8.29 5.67 4.78
C GLU A 7 -7.58 7.02 4.93
N TRP A 8 -6.50 7.23 4.18
CA TRP A 8 -5.68 8.45 4.19
C TRP A 8 -5.88 9.33 2.95
N SER A 9 -6.86 9.00 2.11
CA SER A 9 -7.39 9.93 1.11
C SER A 9 -8.69 10.58 1.60
N GLU A 10 -8.93 11.81 1.16
CA GLU A 10 -10.17 12.52 1.41
C GLU A 10 -10.72 13.10 0.09
N LYS A 11 -12.01 12.88 -0.19
CA LYS A 11 -12.71 13.39 -1.39
C LYS A 11 -11.96 13.07 -2.69
N GLY A 12 -11.42 11.86 -2.76
CA GLY A 12 -10.67 11.35 -3.90
C GLY A 12 -9.24 11.89 -4.02
N ARG A 13 -8.74 12.69 -3.07
CA ARG A 13 -7.34 13.14 -3.07
C ARG A 13 -6.56 12.46 -1.96
N GLY A 14 -5.51 11.73 -2.33
CA GLY A 14 -4.57 11.10 -1.41
C GLY A 14 -3.30 11.90 -1.20
N ASN A 15 -2.28 11.21 -0.72
CA ASN A 15 -0.97 11.75 -0.36
C ASN A 15 0.09 11.38 -1.40
N TYR A 16 1.19 12.13 -1.40
CA TYR A 16 2.40 11.74 -2.13
C TYR A 16 3.24 10.81 -1.26
N TRP A 17 3.68 9.71 -1.85
CA TRP A 17 4.51 8.68 -1.20
C TRP A 17 5.77 8.47 -2.05
N SER A 18 6.94 8.74 -1.46
CA SER A 18 8.21 8.71 -2.18
C SER A 18 8.61 7.32 -2.70
N ASP A 19 8.02 6.26 -2.14
CA ASP A 19 8.24 4.85 -2.46
C ASP A 19 7.07 4.23 -3.24
N ASN A 20 6.10 5.03 -3.67
CA ASN A 20 5.02 4.54 -4.51
C ASN A 20 5.55 4.23 -5.93
N LEU A 21 5.58 2.94 -6.26
CA LEU A 21 6.03 2.42 -7.56
C LEU A 21 4.89 2.22 -8.56
N ALA A 22 3.66 2.60 -8.21
CA ALA A 22 2.52 2.41 -9.08
C ALA A 22 2.46 3.47 -10.19
N PHE A 23 1.71 3.16 -11.24
CA PHE A 23 1.61 3.96 -12.47
C PHE A 23 0.32 4.78 -12.49
N ASP A 24 0.31 5.79 -13.34
CA ASP A 24 -0.83 6.62 -13.71
C ASP A 24 -1.06 6.41 -15.22
N LEU A 25 -2.13 5.70 -15.56
CA LEU A 25 -2.46 5.32 -16.94
C LEU A 25 -3.44 6.29 -17.59
N ASP A 26 -4.23 7.03 -16.81
CA ASP A 26 -5.25 7.96 -17.30
C ASP A 26 -4.79 9.43 -17.32
N GLY A 27 -3.64 9.72 -16.69
CA GLY A 27 -2.95 11.00 -16.71
C GLY A 27 -3.54 12.03 -15.75
N ASP A 28 -4.28 11.61 -14.73
CA ASP A 28 -4.93 12.52 -13.77
C ASP A 28 -4.00 13.00 -12.63
N GLY A 29 -2.76 12.49 -12.58
CA GLY A 29 -1.76 12.82 -11.57
C GLY A 29 -1.86 12.00 -10.29
N ARG A 30 -2.69 10.96 -10.27
CA ARG A 30 -2.86 9.99 -9.17
C ARG A 30 -2.51 8.60 -9.67
N SER A 31 -2.18 7.72 -8.74
CA SER A 31 -1.90 6.34 -9.07
C SER A 31 -3.19 5.52 -9.14
N ASP A 32 -3.28 4.67 -10.18
CA ASP A 32 -4.38 3.73 -10.39
C ASP A 32 -4.43 2.57 -9.37
N ARG A 33 -3.41 2.46 -8.49
CA ARG A 33 -3.39 1.46 -7.43
C ARG A 33 -3.37 2.15 -6.07
N ALA A 34 -4.21 1.65 -5.17
CA ALA A 34 -4.16 2.04 -3.77
C ALA A 34 -2.81 1.70 -3.14
N TYR A 35 -2.25 2.65 -2.39
CA TYR A 35 -1.01 2.48 -1.65
C TYR A 35 -1.31 2.02 -0.21
N LYS A 36 -0.58 1.00 0.28
CA LYS A 36 -0.78 0.40 1.61
C LYS A 36 0.56 0.31 2.34
N PRO A 37 0.88 1.25 3.26
CA PRO A 37 2.18 1.30 3.94
C PRO A 37 2.40 0.21 5.01
N ASN A 38 1.49 -0.75 5.19
CA ASN A 38 1.53 -1.73 6.29
C ASN A 38 0.94 -3.09 5.90
N ASP A 39 1.43 -3.71 4.83
CA ASP A 39 0.97 -5.04 4.44
C ASP A 39 1.54 -6.14 5.37
N LEU A 40 0.81 -7.25 5.57
CA LEU A 40 1.25 -8.35 6.47
C LEU A 40 2.57 -8.99 6.03
N VAL A 41 2.80 -9.01 4.71
CA VAL A 41 4.04 -9.49 4.13
C VAL A 41 5.22 -8.61 4.57
N ASP A 42 5.01 -7.29 4.69
CA ASP A 42 6.04 -6.37 5.18
C ASP A 42 6.35 -6.65 6.65
N GLN A 43 5.35 -6.86 7.50
CA GLN A 43 5.59 -7.25 8.90
C GLN A 43 6.36 -8.58 9.00
N LEU A 44 6.04 -9.55 8.15
CA LEU A 44 6.73 -10.84 8.13
C LEU A 44 8.20 -10.67 7.73
N VAL A 45 8.48 -9.85 6.71
CA VAL A 45 9.84 -9.56 6.26
C VAL A 45 10.62 -8.77 7.31
N TRP A 46 9.98 -7.82 8.00
CA TRP A 46 10.59 -7.07 9.10
C TRP A 46 10.97 -7.99 10.27
N ARG A 47 10.12 -8.95 10.62
CA ARG A 47 10.37 -9.87 11.73
C ARG A 47 11.32 -11.01 11.37
N HIS A 48 11.32 -11.43 10.11
CA HIS A 48 12.13 -12.54 9.60
C HIS A 48 12.77 -12.15 8.25
N PRO A 49 13.97 -11.55 8.24
CA PRO A 49 14.62 -11.10 7.01
C PRO A 49 14.83 -12.21 5.96
N ALA A 50 15.02 -13.46 6.40
CA ALA A 50 15.13 -14.62 5.51
C ALA A 50 13.84 -14.90 4.71
N ALA A 51 12.68 -14.42 5.17
CA ALA A 51 11.41 -14.57 4.45
C ALA A 51 11.38 -13.79 3.12
N LYS A 52 12.32 -12.85 2.88
CA LYS A 52 12.48 -12.17 1.58
C LYS A 52 12.63 -13.16 0.43
N LEU A 53 13.27 -14.31 0.66
CA LEU A 53 13.45 -15.36 -0.35
C LEU A 53 12.13 -15.98 -0.81
N LEU A 54 11.09 -15.91 0.02
CA LEU A 54 9.78 -16.49 -0.24
C LEU A 54 8.83 -15.51 -0.93
N LEU A 55 9.23 -14.25 -1.17
CA LEU A 55 8.36 -13.24 -1.74
C LEU A 55 7.83 -13.60 -3.13
N THR A 56 8.59 -14.37 -3.91
CA THR A 56 8.18 -14.87 -5.24
C THR A 56 7.49 -16.23 -5.18
N SER A 57 7.40 -16.85 -4.00
CA SER A 57 6.84 -18.19 -3.84
C SER A 57 5.31 -18.20 -4.08
N PRO A 58 4.75 -19.34 -4.51
CA PRO A 58 3.30 -19.51 -4.66
C PRO A 58 2.52 -19.23 -3.36
N ALA A 59 3.08 -19.57 -2.20
CA ALA A 59 2.45 -19.31 -0.91
C ALA A 59 2.31 -17.80 -0.62
N ALA A 60 3.35 -17.01 -0.92
CA ALA A 60 3.29 -15.56 -0.78
C ALA A 60 2.32 -14.91 -1.78
N GLN A 61 2.20 -15.47 -2.99
CA GLN A 61 1.21 -15.02 -3.97
C GLN A 61 -0.22 -15.31 -3.50
N LEU A 62 -0.48 -16.49 -2.94
CA LEU A 62 -1.79 -16.86 -2.41
C LEU A 62 -2.21 -15.97 -1.23
N LEU A 63 -1.27 -15.64 -0.33
CA LEU A 63 -1.53 -14.71 0.77
C LEU A 63 -1.92 -13.32 0.25
N ARG A 64 -1.17 -12.77 -0.72
CA ARG A 64 -1.50 -11.47 -1.33
C ARG A 64 -2.86 -11.47 -2.02
N TRP A 65 -3.21 -12.55 -2.72
CA TRP A 65 -4.53 -12.70 -3.32
C TRP A 65 -5.62 -12.77 -2.25
N ALA A 66 -5.43 -13.55 -1.18
CA ALA A 66 -6.41 -13.61 -0.09
C ALA A 66 -6.62 -12.24 0.57
N GLN A 67 -5.56 -11.43 0.70
CA GLN A 67 -5.64 -10.06 1.22
C GLN A 67 -6.33 -9.07 0.27
N SER A 68 -6.29 -9.30 -1.05
CA SER A 68 -7.04 -8.48 -2.01
C SER A 68 -8.54 -8.81 -2.00
N VAL A 69 -8.90 -10.08 -1.81
CA VAL A 69 -10.30 -10.55 -1.77
C VAL A 69 -10.96 -10.30 -0.42
N PHE A 70 -10.22 -10.40 0.68
CA PHE A 70 -10.73 -10.25 2.04
C PHE A 70 -10.02 -9.15 2.83
N PRO A 71 -10.06 -7.89 2.37
CA PRO A 71 -9.31 -6.81 3.00
C PRO A 71 -9.72 -6.56 4.46
N ALA A 72 -10.96 -6.88 4.85
CA ALA A 72 -11.50 -6.69 6.20
C ALA A 72 -11.12 -7.78 7.22
N VAL A 73 -10.50 -8.90 6.79
CA VAL A 73 -10.17 -10.05 7.66
C VAL A 73 -8.77 -9.93 8.28
N PHE A 74 -7.93 -9.06 7.72
CA PHE A 74 -6.57 -8.85 8.19
C PHE A 74 -6.50 -7.62 9.12
N PRO A 75 -5.65 -7.63 10.16
CA PRO A 75 -5.60 -6.53 11.12
C PRO A 75 -5.36 -5.21 10.38
N GLY A 76 -6.16 -4.21 10.75
CA GLY A 76 -6.26 -2.95 10.03
C GLY A 76 -4.92 -2.28 9.72
N GLY A 77 -4.92 -1.50 8.66
CA GLY A 77 -3.78 -0.77 8.18
C GLY A 77 -4.22 0.56 7.56
N VAL A 78 -3.23 1.39 7.27
CA VAL A 78 -3.43 2.60 6.48
C VAL A 78 -3.59 2.20 5.01
N SER A 79 -4.56 2.78 4.31
CA SER A 79 -4.71 2.67 2.86
C SER A 79 -4.90 4.06 2.29
N ASP A 80 -4.31 4.32 1.14
CA ASP A 80 -4.51 5.55 0.38
C ASP A 80 -5.02 5.17 -1.00
N SER A 81 -6.31 5.39 -1.24
CA SER A 81 -6.99 5.00 -2.48
C SER A 81 -6.72 5.92 -3.67
N ALA A 82 -6.10 7.09 -3.46
CA ALA A 82 -5.80 8.05 -4.52
C ALA A 82 -4.41 8.69 -4.35
N PRO A 83 -3.32 7.89 -4.29
CA PRO A 83 -2.00 8.40 -4.01
C PRO A 83 -1.53 9.31 -5.15
N LEU A 84 -0.87 10.43 -4.84
CA LEU A 84 -0.35 11.38 -5.82
C LEU A 84 0.93 10.85 -6.46
N MET A 85 1.06 11.04 -7.77
CA MET A 85 2.28 10.67 -8.52
C MET A 85 3.42 11.65 -8.33
N VAL A 86 3.10 12.90 -7.98
CA VAL A 86 4.08 13.98 -7.82
C VAL A 86 3.92 14.66 -6.47
N PRO A 87 5.01 15.16 -5.88
CA PRO A 87 4.93 15.91 -4.64
C PRO A 87 4.13 17.20 -4.85
N PRO A 88 3.23 17.57 -3.91
CA PRO A 88 2.49 18.83 -4.00
C PRO A 88 3.46 20.02 -3.92
N ALA A 89 3.15 21.09 -4.65
CA ALA A 89 4.02 22.27 -4.85
C ALA A 89 4.47 23.02 -3.57
N GLY A 90 4.03 22.59 -2.38
CA GLY A 90 4.41 23.15 -1.08
C GLY A 90 5.12 22.16 -0.15
N ALA A 91 5.54 20.98 -0.62
CA ALA A 91 6.32 20.04 0.18
C ALA A 91 7.74 20.60 0.41
N VAL A 92 7.90 21.39 1.47
CA VAL A 92 9.21 21.88 1.93
C VAL A 92 9.96 20.71 2.56
N LYS A 93 11.26 20.61 2.25
CA LYS A 93 12.19 19.58 2.76
C LYS A 93 12.26 19.55 4.28
#